data_AF-A4EZH5-F1
#
_entry.id   AF-A4EZH5-F1
#
_cell.length_a   1.000
_cell.length_b   1.000
_cell.length_c   1.000
_cell.angle_alpha   90.00
_cell.angle_beta   90.00
_cell.angle_gamma   90.00
#
_symmetry.space_group_name_H-M   'P 1'
#
loop_
_entity.id
_entity.type
_entity.pdbx_description
1 polymer ?
#
loop_
_entity_poly.entity_id
_entity_poly.type
_entity_poly.pdbx_seq_one_letter_code
_entity_poly.pdbx_strand_id
1 'polypeptide(L)' 'MDYSKQGGARQGSNKPRHAEHNAKGTAKNPYDKKADKAALLERMKAAAKKQES' A
#
# COMPACT_ATOMS: atom_id res chain seq x y z
N MET A 1 27.90 -20.48 36.25
CA MET A 1 27.56 -20.00 34.89
C MET A 1 26.80 -18.71 35.05
N ASP A 2 27.27 -17.62 34.45
CA ASP A 2 26.66 -16.29 34.61
C ASP A 2 25.63 -16.06 33.49
N TYR A 3 24.36 -16.32 33.80
CA TYR A 3 23.24 -16.25 32.85
C TYR A 3 23.00 -14.83 32.32
N SER A 4 23.57 -13.80 32.95
CA SER A 4 23.50 -12.41 32.48
C SER A 4 24.21 -12.19 31.14
N LYS A 5 25.15 -13.07 30.78
CA LYS A 5 25.88 -13.03 29.50
C LYS A 5 25.18 -13.80 28.38
N GLN A 6 24.13 -14.55 28.69
CA GLN A 6 23.24 -15.13 27.70
C GLN A 6 22.26 -14.04 27.25
N GLY A 7 22.75 -13.16 26.38
CA GLY A 7 21.97 -12.04 25.84
C GLY A 7 20.59 -12.51 25.36
N GLY A 8 19.55 -11.84 25.86
CA GLY A 8 18.16 -12.16 25.54
C GLY A 8 17.86 -12.08 24.04
N ALA A 9 16.76 -12.71 23.63
CA ALA A 9 16.31 -12.68 22.24
C ALA A 9 16.17 -11.23 21.75
N ARG A 10 16.91 -10.88 20.68
CA ARG A 10 16.80 -9.57 20.05
C ARG A 10 15.41 -9.47 19.40
N GLN A 11 14.65 -8.44 19.77
CA GLN A 11 13.38 -8.16 19.11
C GLN A 11 13.65 -7.92 17.63
N GLY A 12 12.95 -8.67 16.78
CA GLY A 12 12.97 -8.42 15.35
C GLY A 12 12.42 -7.02 15.07
N SER A 13 13.01 -6.32 14.09
CA SER A 13 12.40 -5.11 13.54
C SER A 13 11.05 -5.50 12.95
N ASN A 14 9.95 -4.97 13.50
CA ASN A 14 8.57 -5.19 13.09
C ASN A 14 8.26 -4.64 11.68
N LYS A 15 9.15 -4.91 10.72
CA LYS A 15 9.04 -4.47 9.34
C LYS A 15 8.21 -5.51 8.59
N PRO A 16 7.14 -5.10 7.88
CA PRO A 16 6.34 -6.02 7.09
C PRO A 16 7.21 -6.77 6.07
N ARG A 17 7.05 -8.09 5.98
CA ARG A 17 7.82 -8.95 5.05
C ARG A 17 7.59 -8.58 3.58
N HIS A 18 6.43 -8.03 3.25
CA HIS A 18 6.02 -7.69 1.88
C HIS A 18 5.37 -6.30 1.80
N ALA A 19 6.10 -5.26 2.20
CA ALA A 19 5.62 -3.87 2.09
C ALA A 19 5.41 -3.42 0.63
N GLU A 20 6.02 -4.12 -0.33
CA GLU A 20 6.09 -3.78 -1.76
C GLU A 20 4.71 -3.77 -2.43
N HIS A 21 3.78 -4.60 -1.95
CA HIS A 21 2.43 -4.69 -2.50
C HIS A 21 1.54 -3.52 -2.08
N ASN A 22 1.77 -2.97 -0.88
CA ASN A 22 0.97 -1.87 -0.34
C ASN A 22 1.71 -0.52 -0.39
N ALA A 23 2.94 -0.51 -0.90
CA ALA A 23 3.69 0.71 -1.07
C ALA A 23 3.04 1.58 -2.16
N LYS A 24 2.72 2.83 -1.79
CA LYS A 24 2.12 3.78 -2.71
C LYS A 24 3.08 4.08 -3.86
N GLY A 25 2.57 4.06 -5.09
CA GLY A 25 3.36 4.37 -6.29
C GLY A 25 4.16 3.21 -6.87
N THR A 26 4.06 1.99 -6.34
CA THR A 26 4.67 0.82 -6.97
C THR A 26 3.84 0.30 -8.15
N ALA A 27 4.48 -0.40 -9.09
CA ALA A 27 3.79 -1.04 -10.21
C ALA A 27 2.78 -2.12 -9.74
N LYS A 28 2.98 -2.67 -8.54
CA LYS A 28 2.10 -3.67 -7.92
C LYS A 28 0.86 -3.04 -7.27
N ASN A 29 0.81 -1.72 -7.11
CA ASN A 29 -0.33 -1.00 -6.55
C ASN A 29 -0.77 0.17 -7.45
N PRO A 30 -1.44 -0.13 -8.58
CA PRO A 30 -1.86 0.89 -9.54
C PRO A 30 -2.98 1.79 -9.01
N TYR A 31 -3.69 1.38 -7.96
CA TYR A 31 -4.83 2.09 -7.39
C TYR A 31 -4.46 3.08 -6.28
N ASP A 32 -3.27 2.96 -5.67
CA ASP A 32 -2.76 3.94 -4.70
C ASP A 32 -2.18 5.21 -5.36
N LYS A 33 -2.08 5.23 -6.70
CA LYS A 33 -1.83 6.48 -7.40
C LYS A 33 -3.10 7.32 -7.28
N LYS A 34 -3.01 8.41 -6.50
CA LYS A 34 -4.03 9.46 -6.54
C LYS A 34 -4.02 10.04 -7.95
N ALA A 35 -4.84 9.49 -8.85
CA ALA A 35 -5.19 10.17 -10.07
C ALA A 35 -5.74 11.55 -9.66
N ASP A 36 -5.35 12.60 -10.39
CA ASP A 36 -5.89 13.93 -10.15
C ASP A 36 -7.41 13.85 -10.04
N LYS A 37 -7.97 14.53 -9.03
CA LYS A 37 -9.41 14.48 -8.72
C LYS A 37 -10.27 14.75 -9.97
N ALA A 38 -9.78 15.59 -10.88
CA ALA A 38 -10.37 15.85 -12.18
C ALA A 38 -10.52 14.58 -13.03
N ALA A 39 -9.44 13.80 -13.20
CA ALA A 39 -9.45 12.56 -13.98
C ALA A 39 -10.34 11.45 -13.37
N LEU A 40 -10.55 11.47 -12.04
CA LEU A 40 -11.53 10.58 -11.40
C LEU A 40 -12.97 11.01 -11.76
N LEU A 41 -13.28 12.29 -11.64
CA LEU A 41 -14.61 12.84 -11.94
C LEU A 41 -14.99 12.64 -13.40
N GLU A 42 -14.06 12.78 -14.34
CA GLU A 42 -14.29 12.51 -15.77
C GLU A 42 -14.65 11.04 -16.01
N ARG A 43 -13.92 10.10 -15.40
CA ARG A 43 -14.24 8.66 -15.49
C ARG A 43 -15.63 8.36 -14.93
N MET A 44 -16.01 8.97 -13.81
CA MET A 44 -17.35 8.78 -13.22
C MET A 44 -18.45 9.33 -14.14
N LYS A 45 -18.27 10.53 -14.70
CA LYS A 45 -19.23 11.11 -15.66
C LYS A 45 -19.35 10.27 -16.92
N ALA A 46 -18.24 9.77 -17.46
CA ALA A 46 -18.25 8.91 -18.64
C ALA A 46 -18.94 7.55 -18.37
N ALA A 47 -18.74 6.99 -17.18
CA ALA A 47 -19.42 5.77 -16.77
C ALA A 47 -20.94 5.99 -16.61
N ALA A 48 -21.36 7.10 -16.00
CA ALA A 48 -22.77 7.44 -15.87
C ALA A 48 -23.47 7.58 -17.24
N LYS A 49 -22.85 8.30 -18.19
CA LYS A 49 -23.38 8.43 -19.56
C LYS A 49 -23.52 7.11 -20.32
N LYS A 50 -22.67 6.12 -20.04
CA LYS A 50 -22.75 4.77 -20.64
C LYS A 50 -23.83 3.89 -20.01
N GLN A 51 -24.26 4.20 -18.79
CA GLN A 51 -25.34 3.49 -18.10
C GLN A 51 -26.72 4.07 -18.44
N GLU A 52 -26.76 5.34 -18.84
CA GLU A 52 -27.98 6.03 -19.30
C GLU A 52 -28.32 5.73 -20.77
N SER A 53 -27.42 5.10 -21.54
CA SER A 53 -27.60 4.68 -22.93
C SER A 53 -27.92 3.20 -23.04
#